data_AF-A0A972MC68-F1
#
_entry.id   AF-A0A972MC68-F1
#
_cell.length_a   1.000
_cell.length_b   1.000
_cell.length_c   1.000
_cell.angle_alpha   90.00
_cell.angle_beta   90.00
_cell.angle_gamma   90.00
#
_symmetry.space_group_name_H-M   'P 1'
#
loop_
_entity.id
_entity.type
_entity.pdbx_description
1 polymer ?
#
loop_
_entity_poly.entity_id
_entity_poly.type
_entity_poly.pdbx_seq_one_letter_code
_entity_poly.pdbx_strand_id
1 'polypeptide(L)'
;MEKKINILLLSAGIFIIVVATLNYLMSNDYASLGIFVFSGIGFILLSLKNYFKKENEKRFEKYAQTFFFGAAIIFVYWVLKVKLQLF
;
A
#
# COMPACT_ATOMS: atom_id res chain seq x y z
N MET A 1 -16.57 10.86 -20.00
CA MET A 1 -16.13 10.03 -18.86
C MET A 1 -15.99 10.96 -17.67
N GLU A 2 -16.89 10.83 -16.69
CA GLU A 2 -16.81 11.63 -15.47
C GLU A 2 -15.55 11.24 -14.69
N LYS A 3 -14.75 12.26 -14.32
CA LYS A 3 -13.59 12.08 -13.44
C LYS A 3 -14.10 11.73 -12.04
N LYS A 4 -14.20 10.43 -11.74
CA LYS A 4 -14.66 9.93 -10.45
C LYS A 4 -13.53 9.28 -9.69
N ILE A 5 -13.34 9.75 -8.45
CA ILE A 5 -12.50 9.07 -7.47
C ILE A 5 -13.25 7.83 -7.00
N ASN A 6 -12.57 6.68 -6.94
CA ASN A 6 -13.15 5.49 -6.33
C ASN A 6 -13.08 5.61 -4.80
N ILE A 7 -14.14 6.15 -4.20
CA ILE A 7 -14.22 6.43 -2.75
C ILE A 7 -13.96 5.18 -1.91
N LEU A 8 -14.41 4.00 -2.38
CA LEU A 8 -14.19 2.73 -1.66
C LEU A 8 -12.70 2.38 -1.58
N LEU A 9 -11.95 2.54 -2.67
CA LEU A 9 -10.50 2.30 -2.67
C LEU A 9 -9.76 3.34 -1.83
N LEU A 10 -10.21 4.59 -1.88
CA LEU A 10 -9.63 5.68 -1.09
C LEU A 10 -9.80 5.42 0.41
N SER A 11 -11.03 5.10 0.83
CA SER A 11 -11.33 4.83 2.24
C SER A 11 -10.63 3.56 2.73
N ALA A 12 -10.58 2.50 1.92
CA ALA A 12 -9.81 1.29 2.24
C ALA A 12 -8.32 1.60 2.42
N GLY A 13 -7.71 2.36 1.52
CA GLY A 13 -6.29 2.74 1.61
C GLY A 13 -5.97 3.56 2.86
N ILE A 14 -6.81 4.56 3.18
CA ILE A 14 -6.66 5.37 4.40
C ILE A 14 -6.83 4.50 5.65
N PHE A 15 -7.87 3.66 5.68
CA PHE A 15 -8.15 2.77 6.81
C PHE A 15 -6.97 1.82 7.08
N ILE A 16 -6.39 1.23 6.04
CA ILE A 16 -5.21 0.35 6.16
C ILE A 16 -4.04 1.11 6.80
N ILE A 17 -3.75 2.35 6.39
CA ILE A 17 -2.66 3.15 6.97
C ILE A 17 -2.91 3.49 8.44
N VAL A 18 -4.15 3.82 8.80
CA VAL A 18 -4.54 4.10 10.19
C VAL A 18 -4.35 2.85 11.05
N VAL A 19 -4.87 1.70 10.60
CA VAL A 19 -4.71 0.42 11.32
C VAL A 19 -3.23 0.05 11.44
N ALA A 20 -2.42 0.25 10.40
CA ALA A 20 -0.98 0.01 10.42
C ALA A 20 -0.28 0.84 11.51
N THR A 21 -0.62 2.12 11.59
CA THR A 21 -0.04 3.06 12.55
C THR A 21 -0.44 2.70 13.97
N LEU A 22 -1.71 2.37 14.20
CA LEU A 22 -2.20 1.94 15.51
C LEU A 22 -1.55 0.62 15.96
N ASN A 23 -1.44 -0.35 15.04
CA ASN A 23 -0.77 -1.61 15.33
C ASN A 23 0.70 -1.40 15.71
N TYR A 24 1.41 -0.52 15.00
CA TYR A 24 2.78 -0.15 15.33
C TYR A 24 2.89 0.48 16.72
N LEU A 25 2.01 1.41 17.08
CA LEU A 25 2.01 2.02 18.41
C LEU A 25 1.77 1.00 19.53
N MET A 26 1.01 -0.07 19.27
CA MET A 26 0.73 -1.12 20.25
C MET A 26 1.81 -2.20 20.34
N SER A 27 2.43 -2.57 19.22
CA SER A 27 3.30 -3.76 19.12
C SER A 27 4.75 -3.45 18.79
N ASN A 28 5.07 -2.21 18.42
CA ASN A 28 6.35 -1.79 17.85
C ASN A 28 6.80 -2.62 16.63
N ASP A 29 5.84 -3.19 15.89
CA ASP A 29 6.10 -4.02 14.71
C ASP A 29 6.27 -3.16 13.44
N TYR A 30 7.53 -2.87 13.10
CA TYR A 30 7.90 -2.14 11.90
C TYR A 30 7.63 -2.89 10.59
N ALA A 31 7.59 -4.23 10.62
CA ALA A 31 7.38 -5.02 9.40
C ALA A 31 5.93 -4.90 8.95
N SER A 32 4.98 -5.14 9.86
CA SER A 32 3.55 -4.94 9.59
C SER A 32 3.25 -3.49 9.22
N LEU A 33 3.89 -2.52 9.87
CA LEU A 33 3.78 -1.11 9.52
C LEU A 33 4.15 -0.86 8.05
N GLY A 34 5.34 -1.31 7.64
CA GLY A 34 5.83 -1.14 6.27
C GLY A 34 4.91 -1.79 5.24
N ILE A 35 4.52 -3.05 5.46
CA ILE A 35 3.65 -3.80 4.54
C ILE A 35 2.32 -3.08 4.33
N PHE A 36 1.66 -2.67 5.41
CA PHE A 36 0.34 -2.06 5.33
C PHE A 36 0.41 -0.62 4.81
N VAL A 37 1.42 0.17 5.17
CA VAL A 37 1.57 1.54 4.64
C VAL A 37 1.77 1.52 3.13
N PHE A 38 2.67 0.66 2.62
CA PHE A 38 2.88 0.52 1.17
C PHE A 38 1.60 0.03 0.46
N SER A 39 0.90 -0.95 1.03
CA SER A 39 -0.36 -1.44 0.49
C SER A 39 -1.44 -0.35 0.46
N GLY A 40 -1.58 0.42 1.53
CA GLY A 40 -2.53 1.52 1.65
C GLY A 40 -2.28 2.62 0.62
N ILE A 41 -1.02 3.00 0.41
CA ILE A 41 -0.65 3.96 -0.65
C ILE A 41 -1.01 3.41 -2.04
N GLY A 42 -0.79 2.13 -2.29
CA GLY A 42 -1.20 1.47 -3.54
C GLY A 42 -2.71 1.62 -3.80
N PHE A 43 -3.55 1.38 -2.80
CA PHE A 43 -5.00 1.58 -2.91
C PHE A 43 -5.40 3.05 -3.13
N ILE A 44 -4.74 4.00 -2.44
CA ILE A 44 -4.99 5.43 -2.65
C ILE A 44 -4.65 5.82 -4.09
N LEU A 45 -3.53 5.38 -4.64
CA LEU A 45 -3.15 5.67 -6.02
C LEU A 45 -4.14 5.09 -7.03
N LEU A 46 -4.63 3.87 -6.83
CA LEU A 46 -5.67 3.27 -7.67
C LEU A 46 -7.00 4.03 -7.58
N SER A 47 -7.32 4.59 -6.41
CA SER A 47 -8.54 5.39 -6.24
C SER A 47 -8.55 6.68 -7.07
N LEU A 48 -7.36 7.24 -7.30
CA LEU A 48 -7.15 8.51 -8.00
C LEU A 48 -6.91 8.35 -9.50
N LYS A 49 -6.63 7.14 -10.01
CA LYS A 49 -6.19 6.93 -11.40
C LYS A 49 -7.14 7.53 -12.44
N ASN A 50 -8.45 7.41 -12.21
CA ASN A 50 -9.52 7.87 -13.12
C ASN A 50 -9.74 9.40 -13.09
N TYR A 51 -9.13 10.10 -12.12
CA TYR A 51 -9.19 11.56 -12.02
C TYR A 51 -8.24 12.24 -13.02
N PHE A 52 -7.17 11.55 -13.41
CA PHE A 52 -6.12 12.08 -14.28
C PHE A 52 -6.36 11.75 -15.76
N LYS A 53 -5.64 12.44 -16.66
CA LYS A 53 -5.65 12.13 -18.10
C LYS A 53 -5.21 10.67 -18.33
N LYS A 54 -5.69 10.02 -19.40
CA LYS A 54 -5.37 8.61 -19.74
C LYS A 54 -3.87 8.27 -19.69
N GLU A 55 -3.00 9.19 -20.10
CA GLU A 55 -1.54 8.99 -20.03
C GLU A 55 -1.03 8.86 -18.59
N ASN A 56 -1.61 9.65 -17.69
CA ASN A 56 -1.30 9.61 -16.27
C ASN A 56 -1.97 8.43 -15.56
N GLU A 57 -3.13 7.97 -16.01
CA GLU A 57 -3.80 6.78 -15.45
C GLU A 57 -2.86 5.55 -15.45
N LYS A 58 -2.18 5.30 -16.58
CA LYS A 58 -1.17 4.23 -16.68
C LYS A 58 0.03 4.46 -15.74
N ARG A 59 0.43 5.71 -15.51
CA ARG A 59 1.52 6.03 -14.56
C ARG A 59 1.09 5.75 -13.12
N PHE A 60 -0.13 6.14 -12.75
CA PHE A 60 -0.70 5.86 -11.43
C PHE A 60 -0.87 4.36 -11.18
N GLU A 61 -1.29 3.60 -12.18
CA GLU A 61 -1.36 2.14 -12.08
C GLU A 61 0.03 1.52 -11.86
N LYS A 62 1.04 1.97 -12.61
CA LYS A 62 2.44 1.54 -12.39
C LYS A 62 2.92 1.91 -11.00
N TYR A 63 2.65 3.12 -10.51
CA TYR A 63 3.02 3.52 -9.16
C TYR A 63 2.34 2.65 -8.12
N ALA A 64 1.04 2.39 -8.25
CA ALA A 64 0.33 1.49 -7.34
C ALA A 64 0.95 0.09 -7.33
N GLN A 65 1.27 -0.47 -8.50
CA GLN A 65 1.98 -1.75 -8.62
C GLN A 65 3.35 -1.72 -7.92
N THR A 66 4.13 -0.65 -8.08
CA THR A 66 5.40 -0.48 -7.38
C THR A 66 5.23 -0.47 -5.86
N PHE A 67 4.20 0.19 -5.34
CA PHE A 67 3.91 0.20 -3.90
C PHE A 67 3.52 -1.21 -3.40
N PHE A 68 2.66 -1.93 -4.12
CA PHE A 68 2.33 -3.32 -3.76
C PHE A 68 3.54 -4.25 -3.85
N PHE A 69 4.41 -4.06 -4.83
CA PHE A 69 5.65 -4.81 -4.95
C PHE A 69 6.60 -4.52 -3.76
N GLY A 70 6.71 -3.26 -3.34
CA GLY A 70 7.43 -2.88 -2.13
C GLY A 70 6.90 -3.59 -0.88
N ALA A 71 5.57 -3.63 -0.70
CA ALA A 71 4.93 -4.37 0.39
C ALA A 71 5.27 -5.87 0.35
N ALA A 72 5.26 -6.48 -0.84
CA ALA A 72 5.61 -7.88 -1.02
C ALA A 72 7.08 -8.16 -0.68
N ILE A 73 8.02 -7.29 -1.09
CA ILE A 73 9.44 -7.42 -0.72
C ILE A 73 9.63 -7.38 0.79
N ILE A 74 9.00 -6.41 1.47
CA ILE A 74 9.10 -6.28 2.94
C ILE A 74 8.56 -7.55 3.61
N PHE A 75 7.42 -8.06 3.14
CA PHE A 75 6.84 -9.30 3.66
C PHE A 75 7.77 -10.50 3.46
N VAL A 76 8.31 -10.69 2.26
CA VAL A 76 9.27 -11.76 1.98
C VAL A 76 10.50 -11.64 2.88
N TYR A 77 11.10 -10.45 2.97
CA TYR A 77 12.25 -10.22 3.84
C TYR A 77 11.95 -10.55 5.31
N TRP A 78 10.78 -10.12 5.82
CA TRP A 78 10.36 -10.41 7.18
C TRP A 78 10.16 -11.91 7.41
N VAL A 79 9.52 -12.62 6.48
CA VAL A 79 9.36 -14.08 6.57
C VAL A 79 10.71 -14.79 6.57
N LEU A 80 11.63 -14.39 5.69
CA LEU A 80 12.98 -14.96 5.65
C LEU A 80 13.73 -14.74 6.98
N LYS A 81 13.66 -13.52 7.52
CA LYS A 81 14.34 -13.18 8.77
C LYS A 81 13.73 -13.90 9.98
N VAL A 82 12.40 -13.91 10.11
CA VAL A 82 11.71 -14.44 11.30
C VAL A 82 11.55 -15.95 11.27
N LYS A 83 11.20 -16.56 10.13
CA LYS A 83 10.96 -18.01 10.06
C LYS A 83 12.19 -18.83 9.69
N LEU A 84 13.08 -18.30 8.86
CA LEU A 84 14.22 -19.07 8.38
C LEU A 84 15.52 -18.76 9.12
N GLN A 85 15.53 -17.77 10.04
CA GLN A 85 16.71 -17.31 10.78
C GLN A 85 17.94 -17.10 9.88
N LEU A 86 17.69 -16.76 8.61
CA LEU A 86 18.74 -16.33 7.72
C LEU A 86 19.07 -14.91 8.19
N PHE A 87 20.29 -14.74 8.72
CA PHE A 87 20.89 -13.51 9.27
C PHE A 87 20.68 -13.24 10.76
#